data_AF-A0A5S3VTV1-F1
#
_entry.id   AF-A0A5S3VTV1-F1
#
_cell.length_a   1.000
_cell.length_b   1.000
_cell.length_c   1.000
_cell.angle_alpha   90.00
_cell.angle_beta   90.00
_cell.angle_gamma   90.00
#
_symmetry.space_group_name_H-M   'P 1'
#
loop_
_entity.id
_entity.type
_entity.pdbx_description
1 polymer ?
#
loop_
_entity_poly.entity_id
_entity_poly.type
_entity_poly.pdbx_seq_one_letter_code
_entity_poly.pdbx_strand_id
1 'polypeptide(L)'
;SLRGAVSTGFRAPSLAQTSYKSIATVFENGVPSEVGHFTVDTPAAKALGARELEPEESVNMTAGFVYTLDAFSFTVDAYRIDIDDRIVLSENLGGPEVINILQQAGELNTQSVRYFTNAIDSRTQ
;
A
#
# COMPACT_ATOMS: atom_id res chain seq x y z
N SER A 1 2.09 38.84 0.04
CA SER A 1 0.99 38.14 0.70
C SER A 1 1.49 36.84 1.30
N LEU A 2 0.80 36.35 2.34
CA LEU A 2 1.02 35.02 2.91
C LEU A 2 -0.18 34.14 2.54
N ARG A 3 0.08 32.88 2.21
CA ARG A 3 -0.94 31.85 2.00
C ARG A 3 -0.57 30.58 2.76
N GLY A 4 -1.56 29.82 3.18
CA GLY A 4 -1.37 28.51 3.77
C GLY A 4 -2.68 27.77 3.85
N ALA A 5 -2.59 26.45 3.88
CA ALA A 5 -3.75 25.57 4.01
C ALA A 5 -3.36 24.32 4.79
N VAL A 6 -4.31 23.82 5.57
CA VAL A 6 -4.25 22.49 6.18
C VAL A 6 -5.52 21.76 5.77
N SER A 7 -5.38 20.56 5.23
CA SER A 7 -6.52 19.74 4.83
C SER A 7 -6.27 18.26 5.10
N THR A 8 -7.34 17.53 5.36
CA THR A 8 -7.33 16.08 5.46
C THR A 8 -7.95 15.45 4.21
N GLY A 9 -7.63 14.18 3.96
CA GLY A 9 -8.23 13.39 2.89
C GLY A 9 -8.06 11.91 3.18
N PHE A 10 -8.84 11.08 2.49
CA PHE A 10 -8.72 9.62 2.61
C PHE A 10 -8.88 8.93 1.25
N ARG A 11 -8.36 7.72 1.14
CA ARG A 11 -8.58 6.82 0.01
C ARG A 11 -9.06 5.46 0.51
N ALA A 12 -10.31 5.14 0.24
CA ALA A 12 -10.85 3.81 0.54
C ALA A 12 -10.12 2.71 -0.23
N PRO A 13 -10.06 1.46 0.31
CA PRO A 13 -9.53 0.32 -0.42
C PRO A 13 -10.29 0.09 -1.72
N SER A 14 -9.57 -0.14 -2.80
CA SER A 14 -10.18 -0.41 -4.11
C SER A 14 -10.74 -1.84 -4.20
N LEU A 15 -11.67 -2.07 -5.13
CA LEU A 15 -12.19 -3.42 -5.41
C LEU A 15 -11.06 -4.38 -5.84
N ALA A 16 -10.10 -3.88 -6.61
CA ALA A 16 -8.93 -4.67 -7.01
C ALA A 16 -8.09 -5.10 -5.79
N GLN A 17 -8.00 -4.29 -4.74
CA GLN A 17 -7.26 -4.64 -3.52
C GLN A 17 -8.01 -5.62 -2.61
N THR A 18 -9.34 -5.63 -2.67
CA THR A 18 -10.19 -6.42 -1.76
C THR A 18 -10.77 -7.69 -2.39
N SER A 19 -10.87 -7.76 -3.71
CA SER A 19 -11.62 -8.84 -4.41
C SER A 19 -10.84 -9.55 -5.52
N TYR A 20 -9.61 -9.14 -5.83
CA TYR A 20 -8.81 -9.78 -6.88
C TYR A 20 -7.92 -10.88 -6.31
N LYS A 21 -8.17 -12.13 -6.73
CA LYS A 21 -7.33 -13.30 -6.43
C LYS A 21 -6.74 -13.84 -7.73
N SER A 22 -5.42 -14.07 -7.76
CA SER A 22 -4.74 -14.66 -8.92
C SER A 22 -3.54 -15.50 -8.51
N ILE A 23 -3.13 -16.42 -9.36
CA ILE A 23 -1.85 -17.14 -9.23
C ILE A 23 -1.04 -16.84 -10.50
N ALA A 24 0.25 -16.57 -10.35
CA ALA A 24 1.15 -16.34 -11.47
C ALA A 24 2.50 -17.01 -11.23
N THR A 25 3.06 -17.57 -12.29
CA THR A 25 4.45 -18.05 -12.30
C THR A 25 5.41 -16.87 -12.31
N VAL A 26 6.25 -16.76 -11.28
CA VAL A 26 7.33 -15.78 -11.16
C VAL A 26 8.65 -16.52 -11.15
N PHE A 27 9.68 -15.94 -11.78
CA PHE A 27 11.03 -16.52 -11.77
C PHE A 27 11.86 -15.86 -10.67
N GLU A 28 12.18 -16.61 -9.62
CA GLU A 28 13.08 -16.19 -8.56
C GLU A 28 14.44 -16.89 -8.78
N ASN A 29 15.49 -16.11 -9.04
CA ASN A 29 16.83 -16.62 -9.36
C ASN A 29 16.85 -17.64 -10.53
N GLY A 30 15.95 -17.48 -11.50
CA GLY A 30 15.83 -18.36 -12.67
C GLY A 30 15.03 -19.65 -12.42
N VAL A 31 14.51 -19.85 -11.22
CA VAL A 31 13.62 -20.98 -10.88
C VAL A 31 12.16 -20.51 -10.92
N PRO A 32 11.26 -21.18 -11.67
CA PRO A 32 9.85 -20.83 -11.67
C PRO A 32 9.21 -21.17 -10.33
N SER A 33 8.40 -20.24 -9.81
CA SER A 33 7.66 -20.35 -8.56
C SER A 33 6.22 -19.86 -8.74
N GLU A 34 5.24 -20.63 -8.28
CA GLU A 34 3.82 -20.23 -8.35
C GLU A 34 3.46 -19.34 -7.18
N VAL A 35 3.24 -18.04 -7.46
CA VAL A 35 2.96 -17.02 -6.46
C VAL A 35 1.48 -16.63 -6.49
N GLY A 36 0.80 -16.84 -5.37
CA GLY A 36 -0.57 -16.40 -5.14
C GLY A 36 -0.63 -14.93 -4.74
N HIS A 37 -1.52 -14.18 -5.37
CA HIS A 37 -1.97 -12.87 -4.91
C HIS A 37 -3.38 -13.05 -4.35
N PHE A 38 -3.50 -13.08 -3.02
CA PHE A 38 -4.77 -13.39 -2.34
C PHE A 38 -5.34 -12.15 -1.68
N THR A 39 -6.66 -12.13 -1.57
CA THR A 39 -7.40 -11.12 -0.83
C THR A 39 -7.34 -11.43 0.67
N VAL A 40 -7.39 -10.38 1.49
CA VAL A 40 -7.25 -10.46 2.95
C VAL A 40 -8.37 -11.26 3.63
N ASP A 41 -9.48 -11.48 2.94
CA ASP A 41 -10.63 -12.23 3.43
C ASP A 41 -10.48 -13.76 3.27
N THR A 42 -9.53 -14.24 2.45
CA THR A 42 -9.30 -15.67 2.22
C THR A 42 -8.81 -16.40 3.49
N PRO A 43 -9.18 -17.68 3.69
CA PRO A 43 -8.71 -18.45 4.85
C PRO A 43 -7.18 -18.54 4.94
N ALA A 44 -6.52 -18.75 3.81
CA ALA A 44 -5.06 -18.80 3.73
C ALA A 44 -4.40 -17.48 4.15
N ALA A 45 -4.85 -16.33 3.62
CA ALA A 45 -4.29 -15.03 3.97
C ALA A 45 -4.50 -14.70 5.45
N LYS A 46 -5.70 -14.99 6.01
CA LYS A 46 -5.98 -14.79 7.45
C LYS A 46 -5.10 -15.65 8.33
N ALA A 47 -4.89 -16.92 7.97
CA ALA A 47 -4.00 -17.82 8.70
C ALA A 47 -2.54 -17.34 8.69
N LEU A 48 -2.15 -16.56 7.67
CA LEU A 48 -0.84 -15.91 7.57
C LEU A 48 -0.78 -14.51 8.20
N GLY A 49 -1.88 -14.05 8.82
CA GLY A 49 -1.93 -12.80 9.57
C GLY A 49 -2.50 -11.61 8.80
N ALA A 50 -3.08 -11.82 7.62
CA ALA A 50 -3.80 -10.76 6.90
C ALA A 50 -4.95 -10.19 7.76
N ARG A 51 -5.13 -8.87 7.68
CA ARG A 51 -6.21 -8.12 8.34
C ARG A 51 -7.03 -7.40 7.29
N GLU A 52 -8.26 -7.03 7.66
CA GLU A 52 -9.11 -6.20 6.81
C GLU A 52 -8.40 -4.88 6.48
N LEU A 53 -8.55 -4.44 5.22
CA LEU A 53 -7.89 -3.21 4.76
C LEU A 53 -8.63 -1.99 5.29
N GLU A 54 -7.87 -1.07 5.88
CA GLU A 54 -8.36 0.22 6.33
C GLU A 54 -8.15 1.30 5.24
N PRO A 55 -8.96 2.36 5.20
CA PRO A 55 -8.72 3.49 4.31
C PRO A 55 -7.35 4.14 4.58
N GLU A 56 -6.64 4.54 3.52
CA GLU A 56 -5.45 5.38 3.68
C GLU A 56 -5.89 6.79 4.08
N GLU A 57 -5.27 7.39 5.10
CA GLU A 57 -5.55 8.76 5.54
C GLU A 57 -4.40 9.70 5.20
N SER A 58 -4.69 10.98 5.03
CA SER A 58 -3.67 11.98 4.70
C SER A 58 -3.92 13.31 5.37
N VAL A 59 -2.83 13.95 5.79
CA VAL A 59 -2.80 15.34 6.25
C VAL A 59 -1.87 16.12 5.34
N ASN A 60 -2.40 17.18 4.74
CA ASN A 60 -1.70 18.04 3.81
C ASN A 60 -1.52 19.43 4.44
N MET A 61 -0.30 19.93 4.45
CA MET A 61 0.05 21.24 4.98
C MET A 61 0.80 22.02 3.90
N THR A 62 0.43 23.29 3.69
CA THR A 62 1.11 24.19 2.74
C THR A 62 1.35 25.54 3.36
N ALA A 63 2.46 26.17 3.01
CA ALA A 63 2.79 27.54 3.37
C ALA A 63 3.48 28.23 2.20
N GLY A 64 3.06 29.45 1.88
CA GLY A 64 3.56 30.19 0.72
C GLY A 64 3.70 31.68 1.02
N PHE A 65 4.77 32.26 0.52
CA PHE A 65 5.08 33.69 0.60
C PHE A 65 5.23 34.26 -0.80
N VAL A 66 4.52 35.36 -1.07
CA VAL A 66 4.62 36.11 -2.32
C VAL A 66 4.98 37.55 -2.01
N TYR A 67 5.97 38.08 -2.72
CA TYR A 67 6.37 39.48 -2.68
C TYR A 67 6.33 40.07 -4.09
N THR A 68 5.76 41.26 -4.22
CA THR A 68 5.63 41.97 -5.50
C THR A 68 5.97 43.44 -5.30
N LEU A 69 6.84 43.96 -6.18
CA LEU A 69 7.24 45.37 -6.21
C LEU A 69 7.42 45.80 -7.67
N ASP A 70 6.55 46.68 -8.17
CA ASP A 70 6.49 47.08 -9.58
C ASP A 70 6.50 45.87 -10.54
N ALA A 71 7.58 45.70 -11.31
CA ALA A 71 7.77 44.58 -12.24
C ALA A 71 8.46 43.35 -11.61
N PHE A 72 8.89 43.44 -10.34
CA PHE A 72 9.55 42.34 -9.63
C PHE A 72 8.53 41.48 -8.87
N SER A 73 8.67 40.16 -8.99
CA SER A 73 7.92 39.19 -8.18
C SER A 73 8.83 38.09 -7.65
N PHE A 74 8.59 37.70 -6.40
CA PHE A 74 9.31 36.63 -5.71
C PHE A 74 8.30 35.76 -4.97
N THR A 75 8.43 34.44 -5.12
CA THR A 75 7.54 33.46 -4.50
C THR A 75 8.36 32.32 -3.91
N VAL A 76 7.99 31.89 -2.69
CA VAL A 76 8.50 30.68 -2.04
C VAL A 76 7.32 29.90 -1.51
N ASP A 77 7.28 28.60 -1.77
CA ASP A 77 6.26 27.69 -1.27
C ASP A 77 6.93 26.48 -0.62
N ALA A 78 6.33 26.00 0.46
CA ALA A 78 6.69 24.76 1.15
C ALA A 78 5.43 23.94 1.36
N TYR A 79 5.59 22.62 1.35
CA TYR A 79 4.50 21.70 1.60
C TYR A 79 4.98 20.56 2.50
N ARG A 80 4.02 19.89 3.13
CA ARG A 80 4.24 18.62 3.80
C ARG A 80 2.98 17.78 3.68
N ILE A 81 3.15 16.53 3.28
CA ILE A 81 2.08 15.55 3.16
C ILE A 81 2.46 14.35 3.99
N ASP A 82 1.68 14.09 5.02
CA ASP A 82 1.76 12.86 5.82
C ASP A 82 0.63 11.93 5.34
N ILE A 83 0.96 10.67 5.05
CA ILE A 83 0.01 9.62 4.65
C ILE A 83 0.21 8.44 5.59
N ASP A 84 -0.88 8.04 6.23
CA ASP A 84 -0.92 6.92 7.18
C ASP A 84 -1.63 5.72 6.55
N ASP A 85 -1.28 4.52 7.02
CA ASP A 85 -1.92 3.25 6.64
C ASP A 85 -1.89 2.95 5.13
N ARG A 86 -0.78 3.26 4.45
CA ARG A 86 -0.70 2.97 3.00
C ARG A 86 -0.85 1.48 2.73
N ILE A 87 -1.74 1.18 1.79
CA ILE A 87 -2.06 -0.17 1.33
C ILE A 87 -0.99 -0.57 0.32
N VAL A 88 -0.17 -1.53 0.69
CA VAL A 88 0.90 -2.09 -0.15
C VAL A 88 0.81 -3.60 -0.21
N LEU A 89 1.50 -4.21 -1.17
CA LEU A 89 1.68 -5.65 -1.17
C LEU A 89 2.69 -6.06 -0.10
N SER A 90 2.37 -7.14 0.62
CA SER A 90 3.35 -7.85 1.42
C SER A 90 4.49 -8.39 0.55
N GLU A 91 5.53 -8.89 1.22
CA GLU A 91 6.49 -9.79 0.58
C GLU A 91 5.82 -11.09 0.10
N ASN A 92 6.52 -11.86 -0.73
CA ASN A 92 6.12 -13.21 -1.08
C ASN A 92 6.42 -14.13 0.13
N LEU A 93 5.38 -14.46 0.89
CA LEU A 93 5.47 -15.39 2.00
C LEU A 93 5.58 -16.82 1.43
N GLY A 94 6.66 -17.52 1.76
CA GLY A 94 6.90 -18.89 1.31
C GLY A 94 7.63 -19.72 2.36
N GLY A 95 7.93 -20.98 2.01
CA GLY A 95 8.59 -21.93 2.90
C GLY A 95 7.66 -23.06 3.37
N PRO A 96 8.21 -24.09 4.04
CA PRO A 96 7.47 -25.30 4.38
C PRO A 96 6.21 -25.04 5.23
N GLU A 97 6.28 -24.13 6.18
CA GLU A 97 5.18 -23.76 7.07
C GLU A 97 4.06 -23.05 6.29
N VAL A 98 4.42 -22.12 5.40
CA VAL A 98 3.45 -21.42 4.55
C VAL A 98 2.77 -22.40 3.59
N ILE A 99 3.52 -23.32 2.98
CA ILE A 99 2.97 -24.36 2.11
C ILE A 99 1.96 -25.23 2.88
N ASN A 100 2.27 -25.61 4.13
CA ASN A 100 1.33 -26.37 4.95
C ASN A 100 0.03 -25.59 5.21
N ILE A 101 0.12 -24.28 5.49
CA ILE A 101 -1.06 -23.41 5.68
C ILE A 101 -1.88 -23.32 4.38
N LEU A 102 -1.22 -23.13 3.24
CA LEU A 102 -1.86 -23.08 1.93
C LEU A 102 -2.60 -24.38 1.63
N GLN A 103 -1.97 -25.54 1.85
CA GLN A 103 -2.57 -26.85 1.64
C GLN A 103 -3.77 -27.10 2.56
N GLN A 104 -3.68 -26.72 3.85
CA GLN A 104 -4.79 -26.81 4.80
C GLN A 104 -5.97 -25.92 4.38
N ALA A 105 -5.71 -24.80 3.71
CA ALA A 105 -6.72 -23.92 3.14
C ALA A 105 -7.24 -24.37 1.76
N GLY A 106 -6.72 -25.47 1.19
CA GLY A 106 -7.13 -25.99 -0.11
C GLY A 106 -6.40 -25.37 -1.32
N GLU A 107 -5.35 -24.57 -1.08
CA GLU A 107 -4.57 -23.87 -2.11
C GLU A 107 -3.40 -24.75 -2.57
N LEU A 108 -3.70 -25.72 -3.44
CA LEU A 108 -2.75 -26.77 -3.84
C LEU A 108 -1.81 -26.36 -5.00
N ASN A 109 -2.13 -25.29 -5.72
CA ASN A 109 -1.43 -24.85 -6.93
C ASN A 109 -0.55 -23.61 -6.67
N THR A 110 -0.08 -23.42 -5.45
CA THR A 110 0.66 -22.21 -5.03
C THR A 110 1.77 -22.59 -4.07
N GLN A 111 2.94 -21.99 -4.25
CA GLN A 111 4.14 -22.26 -3.47
C GLN A 111 4.47 -21.11 -2.50
N SER A 112 4.10 -19.88 -2.87
CA SER A 112 4.20 -18.69 -2.04
C SER A 112 3.00 -17.78 -2.24
N VAL A 113 2.73 -16.90 -1.29
CA VAL A 113 1.56 -16.02 -1.32
C VAL A 113 1.91 -14.62 -0.85
N ARG A 114 1.23 -13.64 -1.42
CA ARG A 114 1.23 -12.26 -0.97
C ARG A 114 -0.19 -11.72 -0.93
N TYR A 115 -0.40 -10.70 -0.12
CA TYR A 115 -1.68 -10.01 0.01
C TYR A 115 -1.46 -8.52 0.28
N PHE A 116 -2.50 -7.72 0.08
CA PHE A 116 -2.46 -6.30 0.45
C PHE A 116 -2.52 -6.12 1.97
N THR A 117 -1.80 -5.13 2.49
CA THR A 117 -1.80 -4.77 3.92
C THR A 117 -1.57 -3.27 4.09
N ASN A 118 -2.16 -2.68 5.13
CA ASN A 118 -1.78 -1.35 5.62
C ASN A 118 -0.47 -1.50 6.40
N ALA A 119 0.65 -1.01 5.87
CA ALA A 119 1.98 -1.29 6.46
C ALA A 119 3.00 -0.16 6.32
N ILE A 120 2.66 0.95 5.67
CA ILE A 120 3.60 2.04 5.44
C ILE A 120 2.96 3.38 5.79
N ASP A 121 3.61 4.11 6.70
CA ASP A 121 3.41 5.54 6.86
C ASP A 121 4.47 6.29 6.07
N SER A 122 4.08 7.36 5.38
CA SER A 122 5.01 8.12 4.53
C SER A 122 4.85 9.61 4.68
N ARG A 123 5.97 10.32 4.59
CA ARG A 123 6.04 11.78 4.62
C ARG A 123 6.74 12.30 3.37
N THR A 124 6.12 13.29 2.72
CA THR A 124 6.73 14.08 1.64
C THR A 124 6.82 15.55 2.07
N GLN A 125 7.91 16.24 1.71
CA GLN A 125 8.18 17.65 2.04
C GLN A 125 8.92 18.37 0.91
#